data_AF-A0A2A2TGM2-F1
#
_entry.id   AF-A0A2A2TGM2-F1
#
_cell.length_a   1.000
_cell.length_b   1.000
_cell.length_c   1.000
_cell.angle_alpha   90.00
_cell.angle_beta   90.00
_cell.angle_gamma   90.00
#
_symmetry.space_group_name_H-M   'P 1'
#
loop_
_entity.id
_entity.type
_entity.pdbx_description
1 polymer ?
#
loop_
_entity_poly.entity_id
_entity_poly.type
_entity_poly.pdbx_seq_one_letter_code
_entity_poly.pdbx_strand_id
1 'polypeptide(L)' 'MIDAIALRGEVTETYSSQTVLAGNQRLKIIDRESAIQPIFNQVGDKFIVFNGEIFNFQEIKSSLFVE' A
#
# COMPACT_ATOMS: atom_id res chain seq x y z
N MET A 1 -0.05 -3.11 -17.93
CA MET A 1 1.23 -2.98 -17.17
C MET A 1 1.10 -3.63 -15.80
N ILE A 2 0.16 -3.19 -14.96
CA ILE A 2 -0.12 -3.82 -13.66
C ILE A 2 -0.63 -5.26 -13.82
N ASP A 3 -1.37 -5.56 -14.89
CA ASP A 3 -1.83 -6.93 -15.17
C ASP A 3 -0.70 -7.91 -15.51
N ALA A 4 0.47 -7.42 -15.95
CA ALA A 4 1.61 -8.29 -16.26
C ALA A 4 2.14 -9.01 -15.00
N ILE A 5 1.79 -8.51 -13.81
CA ILE A 5 2.14 -9.11 -12.52
C ILE A 5 0.92 -9.71 -11.81
N ALA A 6 -0.18 -9.98 -12.52
CA ALA A 6 -1.44 -10.50 -11.95
C ALA A 6 -1.25 -11.74 -11.05
N LEU A 7 -0.30 -12.62 -11.39
CA LEU A 7 0.00 -13.82 -10.61
C LEU A 7 0.54 -13.55 -9.20
N ARG A 8 0.92 -12.31 -8.88
CA ARG A 8 1.50 -11.94 -7.58
C ARG A 8 0.45 -11.55 -6.52
N GLY A 9 -0.81 -11.41 -6.92
CA GLY A 9 -1.88 -10.97 -6.02
C GLY A 9 -3.25 -11.50 -6.44
N GLU A 10 -4.23 -11.23 -5.60
CA GLU A 10 -5.63 -11.63 -5.79
C GLU A 10 -6.54 -10.44 -6.11
N VAL A 11 -6.10 -9.22 -5.79
CA VAL A 11 -6.85 -7.99 -6.05
C VAL A 11 -5.97 -6.96 -6.72
N THR A 12 -6.49 -6.32 -7.77
CA THR A 12 -5.86 -5.17 -8.41
C THR A 12 -6.32 -3.89 -7.72
N GLU A 13 -5.40 -3.14 -7.13
CA GLU A 13 -5.70 -1.87 -6.47
C GLU A 13 -4.85 -0.76 -7.11
N THR A 14 -5.49 0.36 -7.52
CA THR A 14 -4.84 1.39 -8.33
C THR A 14 -5.30 2.80 -7.98
N TYR A 15 -4.44 3.77 -8.24
CA TYR A 15 -4.71 5.20 -8.25
C TYR A 15 -4.21 5.79 -9.57
N SER A 16 -5.02 6.67 -10.16
CA SER A 16 -4.68 7.36 -11.39
C SER A 16 -5.00 8.84 -11.29
N SER A 17 -4.12 9.66 -11.84
CA SER A 17 -4.25 11.11 -11.98
C SER A 17 -3.77 11.52 -13.37
N GLN A 18 -3.75 12.83 -13.66
CA GLN A 18 -3.29 13.32 -14.97
C GLN A 18 -1.81 12.98 -15.26
N THR A 19 -0.97 12.88 -14.23
CA THR A 19 0.49 12.74 -14.39
C THR A 19 1.05 11.45 -13.79
N VAL A 20 0.25 10.70 -13.03
CA VAL A 20 0.72 9.52 -12.31
C VAL A 20 -0.33 8.40 -12.34
N LEU A 21 0.13 7.19 -12.63
CA LEU A 21 -0.57 5.93 -12.41
C LEU A 21 0.26 5.09 -11.43
N ALA A 22 -0.36 4.64 -10.34
CA ALA A 22 0.26 3.76 -9.34
C ALA A 22 -0.71 2.64 -8.95
N GLY A 23 -0.18 1.48 -8.60
CA GLY A 23 -1.01 0.38 -8.12
C GLY A 23 -0.23 -0.91 -7.92
N ASN A 24 -0.92 -1.93 -7.41
CA ASN A 24 -0.36 -3.24 -7.14
C ASN A 24 -1.30 -4.37 -7.58
N GLN A 25 -0.76 -5.58 -7.54
CA GLN A 25 -1.53 -6.81 -7.42
C GLN A 25 -1.36 -7.27 -5.98
N ARG A 26 -2.35 -7.02 -5.13
CA ARG A 26 -2.27 -7.25 -3.69
C ARG A 26 -2.60 -8.70 -3.36
N LEU A 27 -1.67 -9.36 -2.67
CA LEU A 27 -1.95 -10.58 -1.90
C LEU A 27 -2.33 -10.17 -0.48
N LYS A 28 -3.55 -10.49 -0.04
CA LYS A 28 -4.07 -10.05 1.26
C LYS A 28 -3.53 -10.91 2.42
N ILE A 29 -2.40 -10.49 2.99
CA ILE A 29 -1.76 -11.17 4.14
C ILE A 29 -2.19 -10.56 5.48
N ILE A 30 -1.91 -9.26 5.68
CA ILE A 30 -2.23 -8.49 6.89
C ILE A 30 -3.34 -7.48 6.58
N ASP A 31 -4.27 -7.30 7.53
CA ASP A 31 -5.41 -6.36 7.45
C ASP A 31 -6.14 -6.46 6.10
N ARG A 32 -6.70 -7.64 5.86
CA ARG A 32 -7.18 -8.07 4.54
C ARG A 32 -8.22 -7.12 3.95
N GLU A 33 -9.13 -6.61 4.78
CA GLU A 33 -10.24 -5.78 4.33
C GLU A 33 -9.96 -4.28 4.39
N SER A 34 -9.13 -3.81 5.31
CA SER A 34 -8.96 -2.36 5.52
C SER A 34 -7.72 -1.79 4.83
N ALA A 35 -6.67 -2.58 4.60
CA ALA A 35 -5.42 -2.08 4.05
C ALA A 35 -5.42 -2.04 2.51
N ILE A 36 -6.07 -1.04 1.92
CA ILE A 36 -6.13 -0.80 0.46
C ILE A 36 -4.93 0.04 0.02
N GLN A 37 -4.25 -0.35 -1.06
CA GLN A 37 -3.17 0.41 -1.68
C GLN A 37 -3.60 1.08 -3.00
N PRO A 38 -3.01 2.21 -3.40
CA PRO A 38 -1.97 2.96 -2.69
C PRO A 38 -2.46 3.55 -1.37
N ILE A 39 -1.62 3.51 -0.34
CA ILE A 39 -1.95 4.05 0.97
C ILE A 39 -1.62 5.54 0.95
N PHE A 40 -2.64 6.37 1.14
CA PHE A 40 -2.48 7.82 1.26
C PHE A 40 -2.14 8.23 2.69
N ASN A 41 -1.38 9.31 2.83
CA ASN A 41 -1.26 9.99 4.12
C ASN A 41 -2.58 10.70 4.47
N GLN A 42 -2.68 11.22 5.70
CA GLN A 42 -3.91 11.87 6.20
C GLN A 42 -4.34 13.10 5.38
N VAL A 43 -3.38 13.78 4.74
CA VAL A 43 -3.64 14.97 3.92
C VAL A 43 -4.09 14.59 2.50
N GLY A 44 -3.77 13.38 2.05
CA GLY A 44 -4.07 12.89 0.70
C GLY A 44 -3.13 13.42 -0.40
N ASP A 45 -2.07 14.15 -0.05
CA ASP A 45 -1.11 14.72 -1.00
C ASP A 45 0.06 13.77 -1.34
N LYS A 46 0.22 12.70 -0.56
CA LYS A 46 1.26 11.69 -0.74
C LYS A 46 0.66 10.30 -0.62
N PHE A 47 1.15 9.36 -1.43
CA PHE A 47 0.78 7.95 -1.34
C PHE A 47 2.00 7.05 -1.47
N ILE A 48 1.85 5.80 -1.01
CA ILE A 48 2.84 4.73 -1.19
C ILE A 48 2.18 3.47 -1.75
N VAL A 49 2.94 2.78 -2.60
CA VAL A 49 2.68 1.38 -2.99
C VAL A 49 3.85 0.55 -2.51
N PHE A 50 3.57 -0.56 -1.84
CA PHE A 50 4.58 -1.39 -1.22
C PHE A 50 4.25 -2.89 -1.36
N ASN A 51 5.27 -3.68 -1.68
CA ASN A 51 5.19 -5.13 -1.76
C ASN A 51 6.23 -5.73 -0.80
N GLY A 52 5.78 -6.25 0.33
CA GLY A 52 6.63 -6.82 1.38
C GLY A 52 5.96 -6.75 2.75
N GLU A 53 6.74 -7.06 3.79
CA GLU A 53 6.30 -7.07 5.18
C GLU A 53 7.29 -6.25 6.02
N ILE A 54 6.77 -5.38 6.88
CA ILE A 54 7.57 -4.61 7.84
C ILE A 54 7.45 -5.30 9.20
N PHE A 55 8.35 -6.24 9.49
CA PHE A 55 8.25 -7.07 10.68
C PHE A 55 8.31 -6.28 11.99
N ASN A 56 9.12 -5.22 12.03
CA ASN A 56 9.27 -4.34 13.18
C ASN A 56 8.34 -3.10 13.14
N PHE A 57 7.19 -3.19 12.43
CA PHE A 57 6.30 -2.03 12.29
C PHE A 57 5.79 -1.51 13.64
N GLN A 58 5.65 -2.35 14.66
CA GLN A 58 5.22 -1.92 15.99
C GLN A 58 6.26 -1.04 16.67
N GLU A 59 7.54 -1.39 16.60
CA GLU A 59 8.64 -0.58 17.12
C GLU A 59 8.75 0.75 16.40
N ILE A 60 8.70 0.72 15.05
CA ILE A 60 8.70 1.93 14.22
C ILE A 60 7.49 2.81 14.56
N LYS A 61 6.31 2.21 14.72
CA LYS A 61 5.10 2.94 15.10
C LYS A 61 5.31 3.64 16.44
N SER A 62 5.80 2.94 17.45
CA SER A 62 6.08 3.51 18.77
C SER A 62 7.13 4.63 18.73
N SER A 63 8.12 4.58 17.85
CA SER A 63 9.14 5.65 17.74
C SER A 63 8.65 6.90 16.99
N LEU A 64 7.58 6.78 16.19
CA LEU A 64 6.97 7.89 15.46
C LEU A 64 5.91 8.64 16.26
N PHE A 65 5.37 8.04 17.32
CA PHE A 65 4.48 8.71 18.27
C PHE A 65 5.29 9.09 19.51
N VAL A 66 5.60 10.38 19.65
CA VAL A 66 6.07 10.94 20.93
C VAL A 66 4.82 11.26 21.75
N GLU A 67 4.76 10.83 23.02
CA GLU A 67 3.74 11.31 23.96
C GLU A 67 3.77 12.84 24.10
#